data_AF-A0A0Q8ACC7-F1
#
_entry.id   AF-A0A0Q8ACC7-F1
#
_cell.length_a   1.000
_cell.length_b   1.000
_cell.length_c   1.000
_cell.angle_alpha   90.00
_cell.angle_beta   90.00
_cell.angle_gamma   90.00
#
_symmetry.space_group_name_H-M   'P 1'
#
loop_
_entity.id
_entity.type
_entity.pdbx_description
1 polymer ?
#
loop_
_entity_poly.entity_id
_entity_poly.type
_entity_poly.pdbx_seq_one_letter_code
_entity_poly.pdbx_strand_id
1 'polypeptide(L)'
;MKSTSEAKQFTALVLAADRGSADPVAAMAGTSCKALVPVAGIPMVCRVVGALQDSEWIDRIVLIGPAQNLLAQDASMTQLLDSAGVGWLEPANSPSVSAAQALALQPADRPVLVTTADHALLCREMVDYFLQHAASGGHDFVVAVTPLDTVLARFPGTRRTGIRLRGGPYCGSNLFAFMTEDARRLASFWQRVEQDRKNPRRVIAGALGFTGVLRYLMGRLTLEQALQQLSSKLGVSIGAVIMPFAEAAIDVDSPLDYQMVERFHAQKNQSIPSGS
;
A
#
# COMPACT_ATOMS: atom_id res chain seq x y z
N MET A 1 -35.53 -11.07 8.04
CA MET A 1 -34.56 -10.00 7.76
C MET A 1 -33.82 -9.68 9.05
N LYS A 2 -32.60 -10.21 9.21
CA LYS A 2 -31.66 -9.80 10.27
C LYS A 2 -30.50 -9.11 9.58
N SER A 3 -30.19 -7.91 10.05
CA SER A 3 -29.15 -6.98 9.62
C SER A 3 -27.77 -7.65 9.59
N THR A 4 -27.16 -7.79 8.42
CA THR A 4 -25.72 -8.04 8.26
C THR A 4 -25.00 -6.69 8.20
N SER A 5 -24.88 -6.04 9.35
CA SER A 5 -23.71 -5.22 9.63
C SER A 5 -22.55 -6.20 9.76
N GLU A 6 -21.92 -6.59 8.65
CA GLU A 6 -20.61 -7.24 8.73
C GLU A 6 -19.66 -6.19 9.32
N ALA A 7 -19.33 -6.39 10.60
CA ALA A 7 -18.57 -5.46 11.43
C ALA A 7 -17.22 -5.14 10.78
N LYS A 8 -16.70 -3.93 10.96
CA LYS A 8 -15.31 -3.56 10.67
C LYS A 8 -14.36 -4.69 11.09
N GLN A 9 -13.77 -5.41 10.13
CA GLN A 9 -13.01 -6.63 10.40
C GLN A 9 -11.51 -6.42 10.37
N PHE A 10 -11.00 -5.39 9.70
CA PHE A 10 -9.57 -5.30 9.43
C PHE A 10 -8.83 -4.40 10.43
N THR A 11 -7.63 -4.81 10.81
CA THR A 11 -6.62 -3.85 11.30
C THR A 11 -5.80 -3.35 10.11
N ALA A 12 -5.66 -2.04 9.94
CA ALA A 12 -4.73 -1.45 8.98
C ALA A 12 -3.38 -1.15 9.65
N LEU A 13 -2.29 -1.57 9.01
CA LEU A 13 -0.92 -1.25 9.36
C LEU A 13 -0.37 -0.27 8.33
N VAL A 14 0.02 0.92 8.77
CA VAL A 14 0.54 1.99 7.89
C VAL A 14 2.04 2.11 8.11
N LEU A 15 2.83 1.72 7.11
CA LEU A 15 4.29 1.86 7.13
C LEU A 15 4.66 3.31 6.80
N ALA A 16 5.17 4.04 7.78
CA ALA A 16 5.42 5.48 7.68
C ALA A 16 6.84 5.91 8.05
N ALA A 17 7.73 4.95 8.33
CA ALA A 17 9.13 5.24 8.63
C ALA A 17 9.99 5.39 7.36
N ASP A 18 10.93 6.33 7.41
CA ASP A 18 11.91 6.52 6.35
C ASP A 18 13.08 5.54 6.44
N ARG A 19 13.72 5.31 5.30
CA ARG A 19 14.85 4.38 5.14
C ARG A 19 16.21 4.98 5.55
N GLY A 20 16.23 6.03 6.37
CA GLY A 20 17.45 6.58 6.97
C GLY A 20 18.38 7.40 6.06
N SER A 21 17.92 7.81 4.86
CA SER A 21 18.62 8.76 3.99
C SER A 21 17.76 10.01 3.80
N ALA A 22 18.38 11.16 3.51
CA ALA A 22 17.66 12.39 3.15
C ALA A 22 16.75 12.10 1.94
N ASP A 23 15.46 11.90 2.20
CA ASP A 23 14.48 11.60 1.18
C ASP A 23 14.30 12.85 0.29
N PRO A 24 14.30 12.70 -1.05
CA PRO A 24 14.27 13.85 -1.95
C PRO A 24 12.98 14.66 -1.85
N VAL A 25 11.87 14.03 -1.47
CA VAL A 25 10.57 14.69 -1.27
C VAL A 25 10.56 15.42 0.06
N ALA A 26 11.03 14.76 1.13
CA ALA A 26 11.17 15.39 2.45
C ALA A 26 12.10 16.61 2.40
N ALA A 27 13.26 16.48 1.73
CA ALA A 27 14.22 17.56 1.55
C ALA A 27 13.65 18.74 0.74
N MET A 28 12.84 18.46 -0.29
CA MET A 28 12.14 19.50 -1.05
C MET A 28 11.13 20.28 -0.18
N ALA A 29 10.40 19.57 0.67
CA ALA A 29 9.37 20.14 1.54
C ALA A 29 9.92 20.74 2.85
N GLY A 30 11.22 20.55 3.13
CA GLY A 30 11.84 20.97 4.39
C GLY A 30 11.38 20.16 5.59
N THR A 31 10.85 18.94 5.39
CA THR A 31 10.42 18.05 6.47
C THR A 31 11.50 17.04 6.83
N SER A 32 11.49 16.59 8.09
CA SER A 32 12.39 15.57 8.59
C SER A 32 12.00 14.15 8.16
N CYS A 33 10.75 13.97 7.71
CA CYS A 33 10.23 12.69 7.26
C CYS A 33 9.33 12.81 6.03
N LYS A 34 9.44 11.86 5.09
CA LYS A 34 8.59 11.82 3.88
C LYS A 34 7.12 11.73 4.23
N ALA A 35 6.75 10.87 5.19
CA ALA A 35 5.35 10.69 5.60
C ALA A 35 4.66 11.99 6.08
N LEU A 36 5.45 12.95 6.58
CA LEU A 36 4.98 14.25 7.08
C LEU A 36 4.96 15.35 6.01
N VAL A 37 5.41 15.08 4.78
CA VAL A 37 5.35 16.05 3.70
C VAL A 37 3.88 16.46 3.47
N PRO A 38 3.54 17.75 3.52
CA PRO A 38 2.17 18.19 3.26
C PRO A 38 1.87 18.07 1.77
N VAL A 39 0.75 17.44 1.45
CA VAL A 39 0.14 17.46 0.11
C VAL A 39 -1.12 18.29 0.18
N ALA A 40 -1.23 19.36 -0.61
CA ALA A 40 -2.31 20.35 -0.55
C ALA A 40 -2.61 20.78 0.90
N GLY A 41 -1.56 21.05 1.67
CA GLY A 41 -1.62 21.51 3.06
C GLY A 41 -1.88 20.44 4.14
N ILE A 42 -2.05 19.16 3.78
CA ILE A 42 -2.31 18.06 4.72
C ILE A 42 -1.18 17.04 4.63
N PRO A 43 -0.54 16.63 5.75
CA PRO A 43 0.50 15.60 5.73
C PRO A 43 0.03 14.32 5.03
N MET A 44 0.88 13.70 4.21
CA MET A 44 0.51 12.50 3.45
C MET A 44 -0.02 11.37 4.34
N VAL A 45 0.62 11.15 5.50
CA VAL A 45 0.17 10.14 6.47
C VAL A 45 -1.24 10.43 7.00
N CYS A 46 -1.60 11.70 7.24
CA CYS A 46 -2.95 12.07 7.68
C CYS A 46 -3.99 11.79 6.60
N ARG A 47 -3.64 11.96 5.31
CA ARG A 47 -4.52 11.60 4.19
C ARG A 47 -4.79 10.09 4.15
N VAL A 48 -3.74 9.29 4.29
CA VAL A 48 -3.84 7.82 4.32
C VAL A 48 -4.67 7.36 5.51
N VAL A 49 -4.37 7.86 6.72
CA VAL A 49 -5.12 7.47 7.93
C VAL A 49 -6.57 7.94 7.85
N GLY A 50 -6.85 9.14 7.33
CA GLY A 50 -8.21 9.61 7.10
C GLY A 50 -9.00 8.68 6.15
N ALA A 51 -8.41 8.31 5.02
CA ALA A 51 -9.02 7.36 4.08
C ALA A 51 -9.32 5.98 4.72
N LEU A 52 -8.45 5.53 5.62
CA LEU A 52 -8.64 4.29 6.37
C LEU A 52 -9.72 4.42 7.46
N GLN A 53 -9.80 5.56 8.16
CA GLN A 53 -10.83 5.83 9.17
C GLN A 53 -12.23 5.88 8.54
N ASP A 54 -12.33 6.45 7.34
CA ASP A 54 -13.56 6.58 6.58
C ASP A 54 -14.06 5.24 6.00
N SER A 55 -13.19 4.21 5.94
CA SER A 55 -13.54 2.88 5.44
C SER A 55 -14.50 2.13 6.37
N GLU A 56 -15.45 1.44 5.76
CA GLU A 56 -16.39 0.56 6.47
C GLU A 56 -15.76 -0.76 6.92
N TRP A 57 -14.59 -1.10 6.38
CA TRP A 57 -13.91 -2.37 6.64
C TRP A 57 -12.84 -2.26 7.74
N ILE A 58 -12.34 -1.06 8.01
CA ILE A 58 -11.25 -0.83 8.98
C ILE A 58 -11.81 -0.52 10.38
N ASP A 59 -11.35 -1.33 11.34
CA ASP A 59 -11.69 -1.23 12.76
C ASP A 59 -10.63 -0.44 13.53
N ARG A 60 -9.36 -0.79 13.26
CA ARG A 60 -8.20 -0.25 13.95
C ARG A 60 -7.11 0.11 12.96
N ILE A 61 -6.37 1.16 13.28
CA ILE A 61 -5.20 1.60 12.50
C ILE A 61 -4.00 1.57 13.44
N VAL A 62 -2.89 1.01 12.97
CA VAL A 62 -1.59 1.06 13.63
C VAL A 62 -0.61 1.73 12.70
N LEU A 63 -0.18 2.92 13.10
CA LEU A 63 0.84 3.68 12.40
C LEU A 63 2.23 3.20 12.85
N ILE A 64 3.09 2.83 11.91
CA ILE A 64 4.42 2.28 12.19
C ILE A 64 5.47 3.29 11.76
N GLY A 65 6.01 4.00 12.75
CA GLY A 65 6.79 5.21 12.53
C GLY A 65 5.94 6.39 12.03
N PRO A 66 6.55 7.54 11.72
CA PRO A 66 7.91 7.96 12.07
C PRO A 66 8.18 7.90 13.58
N ALA A 67 9.44 8.07 13.97
CA ALA A 67 9.84 8.10 15.38
C ALA A 67 9.02 9.15 16.17
N GLN A 68 8.69 8.85 17.42
CA GLN A 68 7.75 9.64 18.22
C GLN A 68 8.17 11.11 18.39
N ASN A 69 9.47 11.38 18.43
CA ASN A 69 10.02 12.74 18.51
C ASN A 69 9.76 13.57 17.23
N LEU A 70 9.64 12.93 16.06
CA LEU A 70 9.28 13.61 14.81
C LEU A 70 7.77 13.88 14.78
N LEU A 71 6.96 12.94 15.27
CA LEU A 71 5.52 13.09 15.35
C LEU A 71 5.10 14.20 16.33
N ALA A 72 5.80 14.33 17.45
CA ALA A 72 5.52 15.36 18.46
C ALA A 72 5.78 16.80 17.97
N GLN A 73 6.45 16.97 16.83
CA GLN A 73 6.70 18.29 16.24
C GLN A 73 5.53 18.78 15.36
N ASP A 74 4.56 17.92 15.07
CA ASP A 74 3.41 18.23 14.22
C ASP A 74 2.09 18.05 14.99
N ALA A 75 1.37 19.15 15.21
CA ALA A 75 0.12 19.14 15.96
C ALA A 75 -0.96 18.25 15.33
N SER A 76 -0.97 18.12 14.00
CA SER A 76 -1.92 17.25 13.30
C SER A 76 -1.67 15.77 13.60
N MET A 77 -0.40 15.40 13.84
CA MET A 77 -0.03 14.04 14.24
C MET A 77 -0.40 13.74 15.68
N THR A 78 -0.25 14.70 16.61
CA THR A 78 -0.74 14.55 17.98
C THR A 78 -2.25 14.27 17.98
N GLN A 79 -3.02 15.09 17.27
CA GLN A 79 -4.47 14.91 17.15
C GLN A 79 -4.84 13.57 16.51
N LEU A 80 -4.09 13.13 15.49
CA LEU A 80 -4.31 11.85 14.82
C LEU A 80 -4.09 10.67 15.77
N LEU A 81 -3.03 10.70 16.57
CA LEU A 81 -2.69 9.64 17.53
C LEU A 81 -3.64 9.62 18.73
N ASP A 82 -4.22 10.76 19.10
CA ASP A 82 -5.25 10.86 20.13
C ASP A 82 -6.64 10.38 19.64
N SER A 83 -6.80 10.19 18.33
CA SER A 83 -8.06 9.72 17.74
C SER A 83 -8.33 8.27 18.11
N ALA A 84 -9.58 7.97 18.47
CA ALA A 84 -9.98 6.61 18.82
C ALA A 84 -9.68 5.62 17.68
N GLY A 85 -9.15 4.45 18.04
CA GLY A 85 -8.83 3.39 17.08
C GLY A 85 -7.49 3.56 16.34
N VAL A 86 -6.74 4.63 16.59
CA VAL A 86 -5.38 4.82 16.07
C VAL A 86 -4.37 4.47 17.16
N GLY A 87 -3.42 3.59 16.81
CA GLY A 87 -2.26 3.26 17.64
C GLY A 87 -0.97 3.57 16.90
N TRP A 88 0.13 3.59 17.63
CA TRP A 88 1.46 3.76 17.06
C TRP A 88 2.41 2.66 17.52
N LEU A 89 3.36 2.30 16.66
CA LEU A 89 4.41 1.33 16.91
C LEU A 89 5.76 1.87 16.41
N GLU A 90 6.80 1.69 17.22
CA GLU A 90 8.17 2.05 16.87
C GLU A 90 8.63 1.27 15.61
N PRO A 91 9.13 1.95 14.57
CA PRO A 91 9.58 1.27 13.37
C PRO A 91 10.86 0.47 13.62
N ALA A 92 11.00 -0.64 12.91
CA ALA A 92 12.23 -1.39 12.85
C ALA A 92 13.18 -0.84 11.77
N ASN A 93 14.36 -1.47 11.65
CA ASN A 93 15.42 -1.06 10.72
C ASN A 93 15.04 -1.14 9.21
N SER A 94 13.89 -1.71 8.86
CA SER A 94 13.34 -1.64 7.50
C SER A 94 11.82 -1.74 7.48
N PRO A 95 11.15 -1.28 6.41
CA PRO A 95 9.71 -1.44 6.21
C PRO A 95 9.23 -2.89 6.33
N SER A 96 9.92 -3.86 5.73
CA SER A 96 9.51 -5.28 5.79
C SER A 96 9.69 -5.91 7.19
N VAL A 97 10.69 -5.48 7.95
CA VAL A 97 10.85 -5.90 9.36
C VAL A 97 9.77 -5.28 10.23
N SER A 98 9.47 -4.00 10.00
CA SER A 98 8.40 -3.27 10.69
C SER A 98 7.04 -3.92 10.45
N ALA A 99 6.72 -4.26 9.19
CA ALA A 99 5.51 -4.97 8.83
C ALA A 99 5.42 -6.35 9.52
N ALA A 100 6.51 -7.12 9.52
CA ALA A 100 6.53 -8.44 10.16
C ALA A 100 6.28 -8.37 11.68
N GLN A 101 6.92 -7.42 12.37
CA GLN A 101 6.72 -7.21 13.81
C GLN A 101 5.29 -6.78 14.10
N ALA A 102 4.76 -5.82 13.34
CA ALA A 102 3.40 -5.33 13.52
C ALA A 102 2.34 -6.41 13.22
N LEU A 103 2.55 -7.25 12.20
CA LEU A 103 1.69 -8.40 11.87
C LEU A 103 1.69 -9.45 13.00
N ALA A 104 2.83 -9.69 13.64
CA ALA A 104 2.95 -10.65 14.75
C ALA A 104 2.21 -10.19 16.02
N LEU A 105 1.96 -8.90 16.17
CA LEU A 105 1.20 -8.33 17.29
C LEU A 105 -0.31 -8.34 17.08
N GLN A 106 -0.80 -8.67 15.88
CA GLN A 106 -2.23 -8.72 15.61
C GLN A 106 -2.85 -10.04 16.08
N PRO A 107 -4.10 -10.06 16.57
CA PRO A 107 -4.81 -11.31 16.88
C PRO A 107 -4.86 -12.25 15.68
N ALA A 108 -4.68 -13.57 15.86
CA ALA A 108 -4.57 -14.53 14.75
C ALA A 108 -5.79 -14.59 13.83
N ASP A 109 -6.98 -14.38 14.39
CA ASP A 109 -8.28 -14.38 13.71
C ASP A 109 -8.60 -13.06 13.00
N ARG A 110 -7.74 -12.04 13.14
CA ARG A 110 -7.96 -10.71 12.60
C ARG A 110 -7.28 -10.58 11.23
N PRO A 111 -8.02 -10.31 10.14
CA PRO A 111 -7.40 -9.97 8.86
C PRO A 111 -6.73 -8.59 8.95
N VAL A 112 -5.63 -8.42 8.21
CA VAL A 112 -4.76 -7.25 8.32
C VAL A 112 -4.51 -6.64 6.95
N LEU A 113 -4.79 -5.34 6.80
CA LEU A 113 -4.34 -4.54 5.67
C LEU A 113 -2.96 -3.98 5.98
N VAL A 114 -2.01 -4.08 5.06
CA VAL A 114 -0.74 -3.35 5.11
C VAL A 114 -0.70 -2.36 3.95
N THR A 115 -0.36 -1.11 4.25
CA THR A 115 -0.16 -0.04 3.28
C THR A 115 0.96 0.91 3.69
N THR A 116 1.24 1.94 2.88
CA THR A 116 2.33 2.89 3.07
C THR A 116 1.81 4.32 3.22
N ALA A 117 2.54 5.16 3.97
CA ALA A 117 2.13 6.54 4.25
C ALA A 117 2.32 7.53 3.08
N ASP A 118 2.97 7.10 2.01
CA ASP A 118 3.23 7.89 0.80
C ASP A 118 2.15 7.71 -0.29
N HIS A 119 1.08 6.98 0.02
CA HIS A 119 -0.07 6.82 -0.86
C HIS A 119 -1.05 8.00 -0.75
N ALA A 120 -0.57 9.20 -1.09
CA ALA A 120 -1.29 10.46 -0.83
C ALA A 120 -2.66 10.58 -1.53
N LEU A 121 -2.89 9.82 -2.61
CA LEU A 121 -4.17 9.77 -3.33
C LEU A 121 -5.11 8.66 -2.86
N LEU A 122 -4.74 7.88 -1.82
CA LEU A 122 -5.61 6.86 -1.26
C LEU A 122 -6.93 7.49 -0.79
N CYS A 123 -8.04 6.84 -1.08
CA CYS A 123 -9.36 7.23 -0.62
C CYS A 123 -10.16 6.01 -0.14
N ARG A 124 -11.24 6.29 0.58
CA ARG A 124 -12.16 5.30 1.12
C ARG A 124 -12.60 4.28 0.04
N GLU A 125 -13.01 4.75 -1.12
CA GLU A 125 -13.56 3.90 -2.20
C GLU A 125 -12.53 2.88 -2.69
N MET A 126 -11.24 3.22 -2.72
CA MET A 126 -10.18 2.30 -3.10
C MET A 126 -9.97 1.23 -2.02
N VAL A 127 -9.97 1.63 -0.75
CA VAL A 127 -9.81 0.73 0.39
C VAL A 127 -10.98 -0.25 0.45
N ASP A 128 -12.21 0.26 0.42
CA ASP A 128 -13.43 -0.54 0.48
C ASP A 128 -13.51 -1.52 -0.71
N TYR A 129 -13.21 -1.05 -1.93
CA TYR A 129 -13.16 -1.91 -3.11
C TYR A 129 -12.13 -3.04 -2.94
N PHE A 130 -10.91 -2.71 -2.51
CA PHE A 130 -9.86 -3.70 -2.34
C PHE A 130 -10.23 -4.76 -1.29
N LEU A 131 -10.66 -4.33 -0.12
CA LEU A 131 -10.95 -5.21 1.00
C LEU A 131 -12.17 -6.09 0.75
N GLN A 132 -13.22 -5.54 0.11
CA GLN A 132 -14.38 -6.31 -0.30
C GLN A 132 -14.00 -7.45 -1.25
N HIS A 133 -13.20 -7.15 -2.28
CA HIS A 133 -12.78 -8.17 -3.24
C HIS A 133 -11.82 -9.18 -2.60
N ALA A 134 -10.90 -8.73 -1.75
CA ALA A 134 -9.99 -9.60 -1.01
C ALA A 134 -10.75 -10.59 -0.12
N ALA A 135 -11.77 -10.12 0.60
CA ALA A 135 -12.62 -10.95 1.45
C ALA A 135 -13.44 -11.98 0.66
N SER A 136 -13.93 -11.61 -0.53
CA SER A 136 -14.72 -12.51 -1.39
C SER A 136 -13.90 -13.59 -2.11
N GLY A 137 -12.59 -13.37 -2.27
CA GLY A 137 -11.73 -14.18 -3.13
C GLY A 137 -11.27 -15.52 -2.54
N GLY A 138 -11.40 -15.73 -1.23
CA GLY A 138 -10.98 -16.98 -0.58
C GLY A 138 -9.47 -17.26 -0.61
N HIS A 139 -8.66 -16.20 -0.71
CA HIS A 139 -7.20 -16.27 -0.68
C HIS A 139 -6.67 -15.92 0.72
N ASP A 140 -5.53 -16.51 1.10
CA ASP A 140 -4.84 -16.22 2.36
C ASP A 140 -4.17 -14.84 2.33
N PHE A 141 -3.64 -14.47 1.16
CA PHE A 141 -2.97 -13.20 0.93
C PHE A 141 -3.41 -12.59 -0.39
N VAL A 142 -3.71 -11.29 -0.40
CA VAL A 142 -4.20 -10.60 -1.59
C VAL A 142 -3.40 -9.32 -1.81
N VAL A 143 -2.99 -9.09 -3.06
CA VAL A 143 -2.28 -7.86 -3.46
C VAL A 143 -3.12 -7.02 -4.40
N ALA A 144 -3.10 -5.70 -4.22
CA ALA A 144 -3.72 -4.79 -5.18
C ALA A 144 -2.75 -4.48 -6.32
N VAL A 145 -3.25 -4.56 -7.55
CA VAL A 145 -2.52 -4.15 -8.75
C VAL A 145 -3.40 -3.28 -9.64
N THR A 146 -2.82 -2.30 -10.32
CA THR A 146 -3.54 -1.43 -11.27
C THR A 146 -2.99 -1.65 -12.68
N PRO A 147 -3.82 -1.82 -13.71
CA PRO A 147 -3.35 -1.86 -15.09
C PRO A 147 -2.61 -0.57 -15.46
N LEU A 148 -1.43 -0.68 -16.07
CA LEU A 148 -0.62 0.49 -16.44
C LEU A 148 -1.37 1.41 -17.41
N ASP A 149 -2.19 0.86 -18.31
CA ASP A 149 -2.97 1.66 -19.25
C ASP A 149 -4.00 2.55 -18.52
N THR A 150 -4.63 2.04 -17.47
CA THR A 150 -5.50 2.82 -16.58
C THR A 150 -4.74 3.97 -15.93
N VAL A 151 -3.52 3.72 -15.46
CA VAL A 151 -2.66 4.75 -14.85
C VAL A 151 -2.28 5.82 -15.87
N LEU A 152 -1.80 5.41 -17.05
CA LEU A 152 -1.32 6.33 -18.10
C LEU A 152 -2.45 7.16 -18.72
N ALA A 153 -3.68 6.63 -18.77
CA ALA A 153 -4.85 7.37 -19.24
C ALA A 153 -5.20 8.54 -18.31
N ARG A 154 -5.06 8.36 -16.99
CA ARG A 154 -5.37 9.40 -15.99
C ARG A 154 -4.19 10.32 -15.71
N PHE A 155 -2.98 9.78 -15.68
CA PHE A 155 -1.73 10.47 -15.34
C PHE A 155 -0.72 10.39 -16.50
N PRO A 156 -1.00 11.04 -17.63
CA PRO A 156 -0.09 11.03 -18.77
C PRO A 156 1.25 11.66 -18.36
N GLY A 157 2.35 10.94 -18.60
CA GLY A 157 3.71 11.41 -18.28
C GLY A 157 4.31 10.85 -17.00
N THR A 158 3.58 10.04 -16.22
CA THR A 158 4.19 9.28 -15.13
C THR A 158 5.24 8.28 -15.65
N ARG A 159 6.36 8.13 -14.94
CA ARG A 159 7.46 7.20 -15.32
C ARG A 159 7.31 5.84 -14.66
N ARG A 160 6.09 5.32 -14.56
CA ARG A 160 5.81 4.02 -13.94
C ARG A 160 6.16 2.89 -14.90
N THR A 161 6.91 1.91 -14.40
CA THR A 161 7.20 0.68 -15.12
C THR A 161 6.32 -0.43 -14.55
N GLY A 162 5.47 -1.02 -15.39
CA GLY A 162 4.65 -2.16 -15.00
C GLY A 162 5.36 -3.50 -15.21
N ILE A 163 4.98 -4.51 -14.42
CA ILE A 163 5.37 -5.90 -14.65
C ILE A 163 4.65 -6.39 -15.89
N ARG A 164 5.39 -6.74 -16.94
CA ARG A 164 4.83 -7.12 -18.25
C ARG A 164 4.29 -8.54 -18.22
N LEU A 165 3.01 -8.67 -17.91
CA LEU A 165 2.30 -9.95 -17.94
C LEU A 165 1.37 -10.00 -19.15
N ARG A 166 0.95 -11.20 -19.52
CA ARG A 166 -0.09 -11.41 -20.52
C ARG A 166 -1.40 -10.84 -19.97
N GLY A 167 -2.06 -10.02 -20.79
CA GLY A 167 -3.24 -9.24 -20.39
C GLY A 167 -2.92 -7.79 -20.06
N GLY A 168 -1.64 -7.43 -19.93
CA GLY A 168 -1.20 -6.04 -19.78
C GLY A 168 -0.08 -5.88 -18.76
N PRO A 169 0.66 -4.76 -18.81
CA PRO A 169 1.54 -4.38 -17.73
C PRO A 169 0.72 -3.97 -16.49
N TYR A 170 1.13 -4.43 -15.32
CA TYR A 170 0.49 -4.06 -14.05
C TYR A 170 1.46 -3.31 -13.14
N CYS A 171 0.95 -2.30 -12.44
CA CYS A 171 1.64 -1.57 -11.38
C CYS A 171 1.15 -2.06 -10.01
N GLY A 172 2.04 -2.11 -9.02
CA GLY A 172 1.63 -2.35 -7.63
C GLY A 172 0.89 -1.13 -7.07
N SER A 173 -0.01 -1.38 -6.11
CA SER A 173 -0.86 -0.35 -5.51
C SER A 173 -0.66 -0.16 -4.02
N ASN A 174 0.46 -0.66 -3.45
CA ASN A 174 0.80 -0.55 -2.03
C ASN A 174 -0.34 -0.92 -1.05
N LEU A 175 -1.21 -1.86 -1.45
CA LEU A 175 -2.26 -2.43 -0.60
C LEU A 175 -2.10 -3.95 -0.60
N PHE A 176 -1.96 -4.51 0.60
CA PHE A 176 -1.71 -5.93 0.82
C PHE A 176 -2.61 -6.43 1.95
N ALA A 177 -3.49 -7.39 1.67
CA ALA A 177 -4.38 -7.96 2.67
C ALA A 177 -3.88 -9.36 3.10
N PHE A 178 -3.66 -9.53 4.39
CA PHE A 178 -3.35 -10.79 5.06
C PHE A 178 -4.63 -11.30 5.69
N MET A 179 -5.27 -12.27 5.05
CA MET A 179 -6.57 -12.80 5.45
C MET A 179 -6.45 -13.87 6.54
N THR A 180 -5.32 -14.56 6.60
CA THR A 180 -5.07 -15.64 7.57
C THR A 180 -3.76 -15.44 8.33
N GLU A 181 -3.63 -16.10 9.47
CA GLU A 181 -2.39 -16.10 10.25
C GLU A 181 -1.21 -16.68 9.46
N ASP A 182 -1.44 -17.76 8.69
CA ASP A 182 -0.41 -18.40 7.87
C ASP A 182 0.15 -17.44 6.80
N ALA A 183 -0.68 -16.57 6.24
CA ALA A 183 -0.24 -15.54 5.30
C ALA A 183 0.81 -14.60 5.90
N ARG A 184 0.82 -14.39 7.23
CA ARG A 184 1.77 -13.49 7.89
C ARG A 184 3.21 -13.98 7.77
N ARG A 185 3.42 -15.28 7.52
CA ARG A 185 4.75 -15.84 7.19
C ARG A 185 5.33 -15.24 5.92
N LEU A 186 4.50 -14.72 5.01
CA LEU A 186 4.94 -14.00 3.82
C LEU A 186 5.70 -12.71 4.14
N ALA A 187 5.57 -12.15 5.35
CA ALA A 187 6.38 -11.01 5.77
C ALA A 187 7.89 -11.34 5.73
N SER A 188 8.28 -12.58 6.05
CA SER A 188 9.67 -13.06 5.92
C SER A 188 10.11 -13.21 4.46
N PHE A 189 9.18 -13.54 3.55
CA PHE A 189 9.45 -13.53 2.12
C PHE A 189 9.63 -12.08 1.63
N TRP A 190 8.79 -11.15 2.08
CA TRP A 190 8.92 -9.73 1.76
C TRP A 190 10.26 -9.16 2.23
N GLN A 191 10.76 -9.54 3.40
CA GLN A 191 12.10 -9.18 3.87
C GLN A 191 13.21 -9.62 2.91
N ARG A 192 13.13 -10.86 2.40
CA ARG A 192 14.09 -11.36 1.39
C ARG A 192 14.00 -10.57 0.09
N VAL A 193 12.79 -10.27 -0.37
CA VAL A 193 12.57 -9.45 -1.57
C VAL A 193 13.13 -8.04 -1.41
N GLU A 194 12.94 -7.41 -0.24
CA GLU A 194 13.48 -6.07 0.03
C GLU A 194 15.01 -6.05 0.05
N GLN A 195 15.65 -7.08 0.62
CA GLN A 195 17.12 -7.20 0.61
C GLN A 195 17.67 -7.38 -0.81
N ASP A 196 16.98 -8.18 -1.63
CA ASP A 196 17.35 -8.44 -3.03
C ASP A 196 16.82 -7.37 -4.01
N ARG A 197 16.25 -6.25 -3.54
CA ARG A 197 15.67 -5.19 -4.40
C ARG A 197 16.66 -4.61 -5.41
N LYS A 198 17.96 -4.66 -5.11
CA LYS A 198 19.04 -4.23 -6.02
C LYS A 198 19.25 -5.20 -7.19
N ASN A 199 18.71 -6.42 -7.10
CA ASN A 199 18.85 -7.50 -8.08
C ASN A 199 17.46 -8.06 -8.48
N PRO A 200 16.61 -7.28 -9.17
CA PRO A 200 15.23 -7.68 -9.48
C PRO A 200 15.14 -8.98 -10.29
N ARG A 201 16.14 -9.28 -11.13
CA ARG A 201 16.22 -10.55 -11.89
C ARG A 201 16.29 -11.77 -10.97
N ARG A 202 17.00 -11.68 -9.85
CA ARG A 202 17.15 -12.77 -8.86
C ARG A 202 15.84 -13.02 -8.13
N VAL A 203 15.13 -11.95 -7.77
CA VAL A 203 13.79 -12.03 -7.16
C VAL A 203 12.81 -12.69 -8.12
N ILE A 204 12.75 -12.24 -9.37
CA ILE A 204 11.84 -12.79 -10.39
C ILE A 204 12.15 -14.26 -10.67
N ALA A 205 13.42 -14.61 -10.86
CA ALA A 205 13.84 -15.99 -11.11
C ALA A 205 13.57 -16.90 -9.91
N GLY A 206 13.79 -16.39 -8.70
CA GLY A 206 13.44 -17.08 -7.48
C GLY A 206 11.93 -17.30 -7.37
N ALA A 207 11.12 -16.27 -7.59
CA ALA A 207 9.67 -16.33 -7.42
C ALA A 207 8.96 -17.22 -8.44
N LEU A 208 9.34 -17.11 -9.72
CA LEU A 208 8.66 -17.79 -10.84
C LEU A 208 9.26 -19.15 -11.21
N GLY A 209 10.50 -19.42 -10.78
CA GLY A 209 11.25 -20.59 -11.26
C GLY A 209 11.56 -20.53 -12.77
N PHE A 210 12.27 -21.54 -13.28
CA PHE A 210 12.76 -21.53 -14.66
C PHE A 210 11.64 -21.46 -15.71
N THR A 211 10.58 -22.27 -15.54
CA THR A 211 9.46 -22.32 -16.49
C THR A 211 8.65 -21.02 -16.47
N GLY A 212 8.45 -20.42 -15.30
CA GLY A 212 7.77 -19.13 -15.17
C GLY A 212 8.57 -17.98 -15.78
N VAL A 213 9.90 -17.95 -15.57
CA VAL A 213 10.78 -16.97 -16.23
C VAL A 213 10.72 -17.11 -17.75
N LEU A 214 10.78 -18.33 -18.29
CA LEU A 214 10.70 -18.53 -19.73
C LEU A 214 9.36 -18.00 -20.29
N ARG A 215 8.24 -18.30 -19.61
CA ARG A 215 6.91 -17.77 -19.99
C ARG A 215 6.84 -16.24 -19.89
N TYR A 216 7.46 -15.65 -18.87
CA TYR A 216 7.54 -14.20 -18.69
C TYR A 216 8.29 -13.54 -19.85
N LEU A 217 9.47 -14.08 -20.20
CA LEU A 217 10.27 -13.59 -21.32
C LEU A 217 9.55 -13.74 -22.67
N MET A 218 8.74 -14.79 -22.83
CA MET A 218 7.90 -14.99 -24.01
C MET A 218 6.59 -14.16 -24.00
N GLY A 219 6.34 -13.35 -22.96
CA GLY A 219 5.10 -12.56 -22.83
C GLY A 219 3.84 -13.40 -22.65
N ARG A 220 3.97 -14.65 -22.20
CA ARG A 220 2.85 -15.61 -22.07
C ARG A 220 2.37 -15.81 -20.64
N LEU A 221 3.12 -15.35 -19.64
CA LEU A 221 2.79 -15.49 -18.23
C LEU A 221 1.67 -14.52 -17.85
N THR A 222 0.52 -15.03 -17.40
CA THR A 222 -0.55 -14.18 -16.83
C THR A 222 -0.29 -13.89 -15.35
N LEU A 223 -1.03 -12.94 -14.79
CA LEU A 223 -0.98 -12.61 -13.36
C LEU A 223 -1.36 -13.80 -12.49
N GLU A 224 -2.46 -14.49 -12.83
CA GLU A 224 -2.94 -15.66 -12.10
C GLU A 224 -1.90 -16.78 -12.10
N GLN A 225 -1.22 -17.00 -13.23
CA GLN A 225 -0.14 -18.00 -13.31
C GLN A 225 1.07 -17.62 -12.45
N ALA A 226 1.45 -16.34 -12.44
CA ALA A 226 2.54 -15.85 -11.62
C ALA A 226 2.24 -16.03 -10.12
N LEU A 227 1.02 -15.67 -9.70
CA LEU A 227 0.55 -15.83 -8.32
C LEU A 227 0.38 -17.29 -7.92
N GLN A 228 -0.11 -18.14 -8.82
CA GLN A 228 -0.22 -19.58 -8.56
C GLN A 228 1.14 -20.22 -8.32
N GLN A 229 2.16 -19.85 -9.11
CA GLN A 229 3.54 -20.34 -8.90
C GLN A 229 4.09 -19.87 -7.56
N LEU A 230 3.85 -18.61 -7.21
CA LEU A 230 4.26 -18.07 -5.92
C LEU A 230 3.54 -18.76 -4.76
N SER A 231 2.24 -19.04 -4.93
CA SER A 231 1.41 -19.75 -3.95
C SER A 231 1.95 -21.15 -3.68
N SER A 232 2.21 -21.93 -4.74
CA SER A 232 2.79 -23.27 -4.62
C SER A 232 4.18 -23.26 -3.98
N LYS A 233 4.98 -22.22 -4.23
CA LYS A 233 6.31 -22.09 -3.65
C LYS A 233 6.28 -21.73 -2.16
N LEU A 234 5.35 -20.86 -1.76
CA LEU A 234 5.29 -20.31 -0.42
C LEU A 234 4.32 -21.06 0.51
N GLY A 235 3.50 -21.97 -0.04
CA GLY A 235 2.53 -22.76 0.73
C GLY A 235 1.36 -21.93 1.25
N VAL A 236 1.02 -20.83 0.57
CA VAL A 236 -0.03 -19.88 0.96
C VAL A 236 -0.83 -19.52 -0.30
N SER A 237 -2.16 -19.44 -0.21
CA SER A 237 -3.00 -19.04 -1.35
C SER A 237 -2.88 -17.53 -1.60
N ILE A 238 -2.34 -17.15 -2.77
CA ILE A 238 -2.13 -15.74 -3.14
C ILE A 238 -3.06 -15.33 -4.28
N GLY A 239 -3.82 -14.26 -4.06
CA GLY A 239 -4.68 -13.63 -5.06
C GLY A 239 -4.25 -12.20 -5.40
N ALA A 240 -4.89 -11.63 -6.41
CA ALA A 240 -4.79 -10.21 -6.71
C ALA A 240 -6.16 -9.60 -6.96
N VAL A 241 -6.28 -8.33 -6.59
CA VAL A 241 -7.41 -7.47 -6.98
C VAL A 241 -6.89 -6.48 -8.02
N ILE A 242 -7.52 -6.50 -9.19
CA ILE A 242 -7.26 -5.51 -10.23
C ILE A 242 -8.05 -4.24 -9.89
N MET A 243 -7.34 -3.19 -9.52
CA MET A 243 -7.90 -1.91 -9.13
C MET A 243 -8.35 -1.13 -10.37
N PRO A 244 -9.59 -0.61 -10.40
CA PRO A 244 -10.08 0.23 -11.49
C PRO A 244 -9.65 1.70 -11.34
N PHE A 245 -8.95 2.03 -10.25
CA PHE A 245 -8.55 3.40 -9.89
C PHE A 245 -7.09 3.64 -10.26
N ALA A 246 -6.82 4.61 -11.13
CA ALA A 246 -5.45 4.95 -11.55
C ALA A 246 -4.60 5.43 -10.36
N GLU A 247 -5.23 6.21 -9.49
CA GLU A 247 -4.69 6.77 -8.25
C GLU A 247 -4.16 5.69 -7.29
N ALA A 248 -4.70 4.47 -7.37
CA ALA A 248 -4.25 3.36 -6.52
C ALA A 248 -2.79 2.97 -6.79
N ALA A 249 -2.23 3.30 -7.96
CA ALA A 249 -0.82 3.04 -8.29
C ALA A 249 0.08 4.28 -8.22
N ILE A 250 -0.40 5.37 -7.62
CA ILE A 250 0.34 6.62 -7.45
C ILE A 250 0.78 6.75 -5.99
N ASP A 251 2.06 6.49 -5.74
CA ASP A 251 2.77 6.85 -4.52
C ASP A 251 3.69 8.05 -4.76
N VAL A 252 4.06 8.76 -3.69
CA VAL A 252 4.97 9.89 -3.76
C VAL A 252 6.39 9.43 -3.43
N ASP A 253 7.14 9.08 -4.47
CA ASP A 253 8.55 8.64 -4.36
C ASP A 253 9.54 9.67 -4.92
N SER A 254 9.06 10.63 -5.70
CA SER A 254 9.90 11.66 -6.31
C SER A 254 9.26 13.04 -6.27
N PRO A 255 10.07 14.11 -6.39
CA PRO A 255 9.61 15.47 -6.66
C PRO A 255 8.54 15.60 -7.76
N LEU A 256 8.63 14.79 -8.82
CA LEU A 256 7.67 14.82 -9.91
C LEU A 256 6.33 14.20 -9.52
N ASP A 257 6.36 13.11 -8.75
CA ASP A 257 5.15 12.51 -8.19
C ASP A 257 4.47 13.50 -7.23
N TYR A 258 5.24 14.15 -6.36
CA TYR A 258 4.75 15.16 -5.44
C TYR A 258 3.99 16.29 -6.16
N GLN A 259 4.60 16.89 -7.20
CA GLN A 259 3.94 17.94 -8.00
C GLN A 259 2.67 17.44 -8.72
N MET A 260 2.65 16.19 -9.16
CA MET A 260 1.49 15.59 -9.80
C MET A 260 0.32 15.45 -8.82
N VAL A 261 0.59 14.94 -7.63
CA VAL A 261 -0.39 14.75 -6.56
C VAL A 261 -0.92 16.11 -6.05
N GLU A 262 -0.04 17.11 -5.89
CA GLU A 262 -0.43 18.50 -5.58
C GLU A 262 -1.46 19.05 -6.58
N ARG A 263 -1.16 18.94 -7.88
CA ARG A 263 -2.06 19.41 -8.95
C ARG A 263 -3.40 18.68 -8.94
N PHE A 264 -3.39 17.37 -8.68
CA PHE A 264 -4.61 16.58 -8.58
C PHE A 264 -5.54 17.12 -7.48
N HIS A 265 -5.01 17.38 -6.29
CA HIS A 265 -5.81 17.94 -5.19
C HIS A 265 -6.25 19.37 -5.46
N ALA A 266 -5.41 20.21 -6.07
CA ALA A 266 -5.78 21.56 -6.45
C ALA A 266 -6.97 21.59 -7.43
N GLN A 267 -6.98 20.70 -8.43
CA GLN A 267 -8.09 20.58 -9.38
C GLN A 267 -9.37 20.08 -8.70
N LYS A 268 -9.27 19.09 -7.82
CA LYS A 268 -10.42 18.56 -7.07
C LYS A 268 -11.08 19.65 -6.21
N ASN A 269 -10.27 20.47 -5.52
CA ASN A 269 -10.77 21.56 -4.68
C ASN A 269 -11.41 22.70 -5.50
N GLN A 270 -11.02 22.90 -6.76
CA GLN A 270 -11.65 23.88 -7.66
C GLN A 270 -12.96 23.36 -8.29
N SER A 271 -13.09 22.03 -8.45
CA SER A 271 -14.29 21.40 -9.00
C SER A 271 -15.44 21.23 -8.01
N ILE A 272 -15.19 21.46 -6.71
CA ILE A 272 -16.24 21.62 -5.71
C ILE A 272 -16.61 23.10 -5.71
N PRO A 273 -17.82 23.50 -6.17
CA PRO A 273 -18.21 24.90 -6.12
C PRO A 273 -18.15 25.35 -4.66
N SER A 274 -17.43 26.44 -4.40
CA SER A 274 -17.56 27.18 -3.15
C SER A 274 -18.98 27.73 -3.07
N GLY A 275 -19.91 26.95 -2.52
CA GLY A 275 -21.29 27.39 -2.35
C GLY A 275 -22.22 26.30 -1.81
N SER A 276 -22.42 26.32 -0.49
CA SER A 276 -23.74 26.42 0.17
C SER A 276 -23.51 26.76 1.64
#